data_AF-R7XGG8-F1
#
_entry.id   AF-R7XGG8-F1
#
_cell.length_a   1.000
_cell.length_b   1.000
_cell.length_c   1.000
_cell.angle_alpha   90.00
_cell.angle_beta   90.00
_cell.angle_gamma   90.00
#
_symmetry.space_group_name_H-M   'P 1'
#
loop_
_entity.id
_entity.type
_entity.pdbx_description
1 polymer ?
#
loop_
_entity_poly.entity_id
_entity_poly.type
_entity_poly.pdbx_seq_one_letter_code
_entity_poly.pdbx_strand_id
1 'polypeptide(L)'
;MPLVSRHHVRFARLRFPFAVQVQALHGTASLRDANARREVRPGDPFVVHAFAHFDCDLPGTWQHPCAIVLTAVPDSECPRLAGKPGDRPWSRRFAGLVFSRPDTDWNVERLAAQWQVPARQVRARLFAEGEALHPLLREQRAAHALHALAAAGPVSSLDVLAAHAGLRSGSALARSWQNWFGIDAARLVEDCRAGSRTTAPTATWPGLVPTAA
;
A
#
# COMPACT_ATOMS: atom_id res chain seq x y z
N MET A 1 -3.96 -4.92 9.67
CA MET A 1 -5.12 -4.23 10.30
C MET A 1 -5.70 -3.23 9.29
N PRO A 2 -6.98 -2.88 9.29
CA PRO A 2 -7.49 -1.96 8.29
C PRO A 2 -6.83 -0.56 8.38
N LEU A 3 -6.61 0.06 7.23
CA LEU A 3 -6.45 1.51 7.14
C LEU A 3 -7.81 2.13 7.47
N VAL A 4 -7.87 2.86 8.57
CA VAL A 4 -9.09 3.53 9.03
C VAL A 4 -8.95 5.02 8.79
N SER A 5 -9.98 5.62 8.22
CA SER A 5 -10.11 7.06 8.03
C SER A 5 -11.37 7.57 8.70
N ARG A 6 -11.23 8.59 9.56
CA ARG A 6 -12.34 9.37 10.15
C ARG A 6 -12.49 10.73 9.47
N HIS A 7 -11.71 10.93 8.41
CA HIS A 7 -11.68 12.12 7.58
C HIS A 7 -11.70 11.70 6.12
N HIS A 8 -11.93 12.67 5.23
CA HIS A 8 -11.69 12.43 3.83
C HIS A 8 -10.18 12.30 3.61
N VAL A 9 -9.73 11.13 3.16
CA VAL A 9 -8.34 10.89 2.78
C VAL A 9 -8.32 10.39 1.35
N ARG A 10 -7.51 11.05 0.51
CA ARG A 10 -7.23 10.60 -0.84
C ARG A 10 -5.78 10.17 -0.94
N PHE A 11 -5.58 8.93 -1.31
CA PHE A 11 -4.31 8.40 -1.77
C PHE A 11 -4.20 8.63 -3.27
N ALA A 12 -3.25 9.45 -3.71
CA ALA A 12 -3.02 9.69 -5.13
C ALA A 12 -1.87 8.81 -5.66
N ARG A 13 -2.04 8.23 -6.86
CA ARG A 13 -1.01 7.53 -7.62
C ARG A 13 -0.26 6.46 -6.81
N LEU A 14 -0.96 5.70 -5.96
CA LEU A 14 -0.38 4.55 -5.30
C LEU A 14 0.02 3.49 -6.32
N ARG A 15 1.15 2.84 -6.08
CA ARG A 15 1.66 1.76 -6.93
C ARG A 15 2.45 0.76 -6.10
N PHE A 16 2.01 -0.49 -6.13
CA PHE A 16 2.69 -1.62 -5.50
C PHE A 16 3.37 -2.51 -6.55
N PRO A 17 4.47 -3.21 -6.22
CA PRO A 17 5.14 -4.09 -7.17
C PRO A 17 4.41 -5.44 -7.41
N PHE A 18 3.37 -5.71 -6.63
CA PHE A 18 2.50 -6.88 -6.68
C PHE A 18 1.03 -6.47 -6.85
N ALA A 19 0.18 -7.41 -7.24
CA ALA A 19 -1.26 -7.17 -7.29
C ALA A 19 -1.79 -7.00 -5.86
N VAL A 20 -2.63 -5.98 -5.66
CA VAL A 20 -3.19 -5.66 -4.34
C VAL A 20 -4.70 -5.80 -4.39
N GLN A 21 -5.25 -6.63 -3.52
CA GLN A 21 -6.67 -6.66 -3.24
C GLN A 21 -7.00 -5.56 -2.25
N VAL A 22 -7.94 -4.71 -2.62
CA VAL A 22 -8.51 -3.67 -1.77
C VAL A 22 -9.89 -4.13 -1.34
N GLN A 23 -10.09 -4.26 -0.03
CA GLN A 23 -11.37 -4.66 0.55
C GLN A 23 -11.86 -3.59 1.52
N ALA A 24 -13.09 -3.10 1.35
CA ALA A 24 -13.72 -2.26 2.34
C ALA A 24 -14.24 -3.14 3.50
N LEU A 25 -13.97 -2.73 4.73
CA LEU A 25 -14.59 -3.31 5.93
C LEU A 25 -15.75 -2.46 6.41
N HIS A 26 -15.61 -1.13 6.35
CA HIS A 26 -16.61 -0.16 6.76
C HIS A 26 -16.68 1.00 5.76
N GLY A 27 -17.89 1.49 5.50
CA GLY A 27 -18.12 2.51 4.49
C GLY A 27 -17.81 2.04 3.07
N THR A 28 -17.82 2.97 2.13
CA THR A 28 -17.52 2.71 0.71
C THR A 28 -16.28 3.50 0.33
N ALA A 29 -15.26 2.81 -0.17
CA ALA A 29 -14.08 3.46 -0.74
C ALA A 29 -14.26 3.62 -2.26
N SER A 30 -13.62 4.62 -2.86
CA SER A 30 -13.60 4.80 -4.31
C SER A 30 -12.18 4.61 -4.84
N LEU A 31 -11.99 3.62 -5.71
CA LEU A 31 -10.75 3.42 -6.46
C LEU A 31 -10.85 4.05 -7.84
N ARG A 32 -9.75 4.61 -8.33
CA ARG A 32 -9.63 5.07 -9.71
C ARG A 32 -8.32 4.59 -10.27
N ASP A 33 -8.36 3.76 -11.29
CA ASP A 33 -7.20 3.40 -12.09
C ASP A 33 -7.27 4.09 -13.47
N ALA A 34 -6.35 3.73 -14.37
CA ALA A 34 -6.33 4.26 -15.73
C ALA A 34 -7.58 3.88 -16.56
N ASN A 35 -8.31 2.83 -16.16
CA ASN A 35 -9.39 2.25 -16.94
C ASN A 35 -10.77 2.70 -16.45
N ALA A 36 -10.94 2.88 -15.14
CA ALA A 36 -12.24 3.19 -14.55
C ALA A 36 -12.15 3.77 -13.12
N ARG A 37 -13.24 4.42 -12.71
CA ARG A 37 -13.57 4.63 -11.30
C ARG A 37 -14.46 3.50 -10.81
N ARG A 38 -14.24 3.03 -9.58
CA ARG A 38 -14.95 1.92 -8.95
C ARG A 38 -15.22 2.21 -7.50
N GLU A 39 -16.38 1.78 -7.04
CA GLU A 39 -16.66 1.70 -5.61
C GLU A 39 -16.21 0.34 -5.09
N VAL A 40 -15.60 0.34 -3.91
CA VAL A 40 -15.27 -0.87 -3.15
C VAL A 40 -16.17 -0.89 -1.94
N ARG A 41 -17.03 -1.90 -1.87
CA ARG A 41 -18.03 -2.07 -0.82
C ARG A 41 -17.67 -3.27 0.04
N PRO A 42 -18.13 -3.32 1.31
CA PRO A 42 -17.95 -4.51 2.13
C PRO A 42 -18.54 -5.75 1.45
N GLY A 43 -17.73 -6.81 1.37
CA GLY A 43 -18.08 -8.05 0.67
C GLY A 43 -17.78 -8.08 -0.84
N ASP A 44 -17.39 -6.96 -1.44
CA ASP A 44 -17.05 -6.85 -2.87
C ASP A 44 -15.63 -6.26 -3.05
N PRO A 45 -14.58 -7.08 -2.84
CA PRO A 45 -13.20 -6.62 -2.95
C PRO A 45 -12.80 -6.38 -4.40
N PHE A 46 -11.89 -5.44 -4.62
CA PHE A 46 -11.34 -5.14 -5.95
C PHE A 46 -9.84 -5.36 -6.00
N VAL A 47 -9.35 -6.03 -7.04
CA VAL A 47 -7.91 -6.28 -7.23
C VAL A 47 -7.32 -5.29 -8.22
N VAL A 48 -6.32 -4.53 -7.78
CA VAL A 48 -5.50 -3.66 -8.61
C VAL A 48 -4.27 -4.43 -9.07
N HIS A 49 -3.95 -4.30 -10.36
CA HIS A 49 -2.82 -4.99 -10.98
C HIS A 49 -1.47 -4.54 -10.42
N ALA A 50 -0.52 -5.47 -10.43
CA ALA A 50 0.85 -5.18 -10.06
C ALA A 50 1.43 -4.07 -10.93
N PHE A 51 2.10 -3.13 -10.25
CA PHE A 51 2.78 -1.99 -10.84
C PHE A 51 1.87 -1.00 -11.59
N ALA A 52 0.55 -1.14 -11.47
CA ALA A 52 -0.40 -0.14 -11.93
C ALA A 52 -0.53 0.99 -10.91
N HIS A 53 -0.67 2.22 -11.41
CA HIS A 53 -1.05 3.35 -10.57
C HIS A 53 -2.55 3.34 -10.33
N PHE A 54 -2.95 3.63 -9.10
CA PHE A 54 -4.34 3.86 -8.75
C PHE A 54 -4.45 4.95 -7.68
N ASP A 55 -5.55 5.69 -7.73
CA ASP A 55 -5.99 6.54 -6.65
C ASP A 55 -6.98 5.75 -5.78
N CYS A 56 -6.98 6.03 -4.49
CA CYS A 56 -7.95 5.49 -3.55
C CYS A 56 -8.48 6.62 -2.68
N ASP A 57 -9.80 6.74 -2.62
CA ASP A 57 -10.50 7.76 -1.86
C ASP A 57 -11.28 7.07 -0.73
N LEU A 58 -11.00 7.50 0.50
CA LEU A 58 -11.70 7.11 1.72
C LEU A 58 -12.54 8.28 2.19
N PRO A 59 -13.85 8.31 1.88
CA PRO A 59 -14.76 9.38 2.29
C PRO A 59 -15.20 9.19 3.76
N GLY A 60 -14.23 8.99 4.66
CA GLY A 60 -14.48 8.84 6.08
C GLY A 60 -14.94 10.16 6.72
N THR A 61 -15.80 10.05 7.72
CA THR A 61 -16.18 11.15 8.60
C THR A 61 -16.09 10.70 10.05
N TRP A 62 -16.12 11.64 11.00
CA TRP A 62 -16.10 11.30 12.43
C TRP A 62 -17.25 10.39 12.84
N GLN A 63 -18.43 10.57 12.24
CA GLN A 63 -19.65 9.78 12.50
C GLN A 63 -19.63 8.46 11.74
N HIS A 64 -19.13 8.48 10.49
CA HIS A 64 -19.10 7.32 9.61
C HIS A 64 -17.65 7.08 9.14
N PRO A 65 -16.84 6.33 9.92
CA PRO A 65 -15.48 6.00 9.51
C PRO A 65 -15.50 5.09 8.28
N CYS A 66 -14.49 5.24 7.43
CA CYS A 66 -14.23 4.34 6.31
C CYS A 66 -12.99 3.51 6.62
N ALA A 67 -13.05 2.20 6.38
CA ALA A 67 -11.96 1.28 6.68
C ALA A 67 -11.72 0.35 5.49
N ILE A 68 -10.46 0.25 5.05
CA ILE A 68 -10.05 -0.67 3.99
C ILE A 68 -8.89 -1.57 4.43
N VAL A 69 -8.77 -2.74 3.84
CA VAL A 69 -7.60 -3.61 3.94
C VAL A 69 -6.93 -3.66 2.58
N LEU A 70 -5.59 -3.66 2.59
CA LEU A 70 -4.75 -3.88 1.43
C LEU A 70 -4.05 -5.22 1.62
N THR A 71 -4.36 -6.19 0.75
CA THR A 71 -3.80 -7.54 0.80
C THR A 71 -3.01 -7.79 -0.46
N ALA A 72 -1.74 -8.17 -0.34
CA ALA A 72 -0.95 -8.65 -1.47
C ALA A 72 -1.53 -9.97 -1.96
N VAL A 73 -1.80 -10.08 -3.26
CA VAL A 73 -2.34 -11.29 -3.89
C VAL A 73 -1.50 -11.70 -5.11
N PRO A 74 -1.52 -12.98 -5.50
CA PRO A 74 -0.91 -13.43 -6.76
C PRO A 74 -1.45 -12.66 -7.97
N ASP A 75 -0.59 -12.38 -8.95
CA ASP A 75 -0.98 -11.71 -10.20
C ASP A 75 -2.12 -12.42 -10.96
N SER A 76 -2.26 -13.73 -10.77
CA SER A 76 -3.32 -14.56 -11.37
C SER A 76 -4.73 -14.25 -10.85
N GLU A 77 -4.85 -13.65 -9.66
CA GLU A 77 -6.14 -13.30 -9.06
C GLU A 77 -6.75 -12.03 -9.65
N CYS A 78 -6.04 -11.37 -10.57
CA CYS A 78 -6.49 -10.15 -11.21
C CYS A 78 -7.36 -10.49 -12.46
N PRO A 79 -8.70 -10.36 -12.40
CA PRO A 79 -9.61 -10.95 -13.41
C PRO A 79 -9.51 -10.34 -14.81
N ARG A 80 -8.79 -9.22 -14.95
CA ARG A 80 -8.80 -8.34 -16.15
C ARG A 80 -7.56 -8.43 -17.02
N LEU A 81 -6.62 -9.30 -16.67
CA LEU A 81 -5.36 -9.46 -17.41
C LEU A 81 -5.09 -10.89 -17.86
N ALA A 82 -6.11 -11.56 -18.39
CA ALA A 82 -5.87 -12.40 -19.55
C ALA A 82 -5.42 -11.49 -20.72
N GLY A 83 -4.16 -11.00 -20.71
CA GLY A 83 -3.54 -10.46 -21.93
C GLY A 83 -2.86 -9.08 -21.94
N LYS A 84 -2.19 -8.62 -20.86
CA LYS A 84 -0.95 -7.78 -20.86
C LYS A 84 -0.87 -6.76 -19.69
N PRO A 85 -0.11 -7.02 -18.62
CA PRO A 85 0.48 -5.93 -17.85
C PRO A 85 1.54 -5.24 -18.71
N GLY A 86 1.57 -3.91 -18.72
CA GLY A 86 2.53 -3.15 -19.52
C GLY A 86 3.99 -3.57 -19.25
N ASP A 87 4.75 -3.75 -20.32
CA ASP A 87 6.15 -4.21 -20.37
C ASP A 87 7.12 -3.30 -19.58
N ARG A 88 7.07 -3.32 -18.24
CA ARG A 88 8.07 -2.67 -17.37
C ARG A 88 8.78 -3.66 -16.45
N PRO A 89 9.41 -4.71 -17.00
CA PRO A 89 10.01 -5.77 -16.19
C PRO A 89 11.15 -5.27 -15.31
N TRP A 90 11.95 -4.28 -15.72
CA TRP A 90 13.07 -3.80 -14.92
C TRP A 90 12.61 -2.95 -13.73
N SER A 91 11.68 -2.03 -13.99
CA SER A 91 11.14 -1.12 -12.99
C SER A 91 10.31 -1.87 -11.98
N ARG A 92 9.42 -2.78 -12.42
CA ARG A 92 8.65 -3.64 -11.51
C ARG A 92 9.57 -4.53 -10.67
N ARG A 93 10.59 -5.14 -11.28
CA ARG A 93 11.56 -5.97 -10.56
C ARG A 93 12.32 -5.16 -9.52
N PHE A 94 12.78 -3.96 -9.86
CA PHE A 94 13.45 -3.09 -8.89
C PHE A 94 12.50 -2.64 -7.78
N ALA A 95 11.28 -2.24 -8.10
CA ALA A 95 10.27 -1.89 -7.12
C ALA A 95 10.00 -3.04 -6.13
N GLY A 96 9.90 -4.29 -6.62
CA GLY A 96 9.78 -5.47 -5.77
C GLY A 96 10.97 -5.68 -4.83
N LEU A 97 12.19 -5.44 -5.32
CA LEU A 97 13.41 -5.52 -4.49
C LEU A 97 13.43 -4.45 -3.40
N VAL A 98 13.09 -3.21 -3.74
CA VAL A 98 13.00 -2.10 -2.78
C VAL A 98 11.91 -2.38 -1.75
N PHE A 99 10.74 -2.80 -2.19
CA PHE A 99 9.61 -3.08 -1.29
C PHE A 99 9.92 -4.22 -0.32
N SER A 100 10.66 -5.24 -0.75
CA SER A 100 11.03 -6.38 0.11
C SER A 100 12.16 -6.06 1.07
N ARG A 101 13.09 -5.18 0.69
CA ARG A 101 14.27 -4.77 1.47
C ARG A 101 14.43 -3.25 1.42
N PRO A 102 13.53 -2.49 2.07
CA PRO A 102 13.46 -1.03 1.94
C PRO A 102 14.64 -0.33 2.62
N ASP A 103 15.20 -0.93 3.68
CA ASP A 103 16.36 -0.48 4.44
C ASP A 103 17.70 -0.58 3.67
N THR A 104 17.76 -1.40 2.63
CA THR A 104 18.97 -1.58 1.82
C THR A 104 19.37 -0.29 1.11
N ASP A 105 20.68 0.02 1.12
CA ASP A 105 21.27 1.12 0.37
C ASP A 105 21.36 0.79 -1.14
N TRP A 106 20.21 0.92 -1.79
CA TRP A 106 20.03 0.69 -3.21
C TRP A 106 20.69 1.80 -4.03
N ASN A 107 21.70 1.42 -4.79
CA ASN A 107 22.33 2.22 -5.84
C ASN A 107 22.44 1.38 -7.11
N VAL A 108 22.84 2.00 -8.23
CA VAL A 108 22.83 1.31 -9.53
C VAL A 108 23.88 0.19 -9.57
N GLU A 109 24.99 0.34 -8.87
CA GLU A 109 26.11 -0.61 -8.81
C GLU A 109 25.70 -1.87 -8.06
N ARG A 110 25.01 -1.73 -6.93
CA ARG A 110 24.40 -2.85 -6.19
C ARG A 110 23.35 -3.55 -7.04
N LEU A 111 22.49 -2.79 -7.73
CA LEU A 111 21.44 -3.35 -8.58
C LEU A 111 22.02 -4.10 -9.78
N ALA A 112 23.04 -3.53 -10.41
CA ALA A 112 23.82 -4.11 -11.49
C ALA A 112 24.47 -5.43 -11.08
N ALA A 113 25.13 -5.47 -9.92
CA ALA A 113 25.72 -6.68 -9.36
C ALA A 113 24.65 -7.75 -9.08
N GLN A 114 23.52 -7.38 -8.47
CA GLN A 114 22.43 -8.31 -8.18
C GLN A 114 21.79 -8.88 -9.45
N TRP A 115 21.71 -8.11 -10.52
CA TRP A 115 21.14 -8.56 -11.79
C TRP A 115 22.18 -9.14 -12.76
N GLN A 116 23.46 -9.14 -12.39
CA GLN A 116 24.58 -9.61 -13.21
C GLN A 116 24.64 -8.91 -14.58
N VAL A 117 24.44 -7.59 -14.59
CA VAL A 117 24.45 -6.74 -15.79
C VAL A 117 25.27 -5.47 -15.56
N PRO A 118 25.79 -4.81 -16.60
CA PRO A 118 26.46 -3.52 -16.45
C PRO A 118 25.52 -2.42 -15.90
N ALA A 119 26.03 -1.54 -15.03
CA ALA A 119 25.26 -0.41 -14.48
C ALA A 119 24.65 0.51 -15.55
N ARG A 120 25.35 0.70 -16.69
CA ARG A 120 24.81 1.44 -17.84
C ARG A 120 23.52 0.82 -18.39
N GLN A 121 23.41 -0.51 -18.38
CA GLN A 121 22.24 -1.22 -18.89
C GLN A 121 21.06 -1.04 -17.93
N VAL A 122 21.30 -1.06 -16.62
CA VAL A 122 20.27 -0.74 -15.61
C VAL A 122 19.66 0.63 -15.85
N ARG A 123 20.51 1.67 -15.99
CA ARG A 123 20.04 3.05 -16.24
C ARG A 123 19.26 3.14 -17.55
N ALA A 124 19.80 2.57 -18.64
CA ALA A 124 19.17 2.60 -19.95
C ALA A 124 17.80 1.90 -19.95
N ARG A 125 17.66 0.76 -19.26
CA ARG A 125 16.41 0.00 -19.20
C ARG A 125 15.36 0.69 -18.33
N LEU A 126 15.72 1.21 -17.16
CA LEU A 126 14.81 2.01 -16.35
C LEU A 126 14.33 3.24 -17.12
N PHE A 127 15.24 3.95 -17.79
CA PHE A 127 14.89 5.10 -18.61
C PHE A 127 13.95 4.75 -19.77
N ALA A 128 14.20 3.64 -20.48
CA ALA A 128 13.33 3.16 -21.55
C ALA A 128 11.92 2.80 -21.06
N GLU A 129 11.78 2.42 -19.78
CA GLU A 129 10.49 2.16 -19.13
C GLU A 129 9.86 3.43 -18.51
N GLY A 130 10.48 4.60 -18.71
CA GLY A 130 10.03 5.90 -18.20
C GLY A 130 10.28 6.11 -16.71
N GLU A 131 11.21 5.35 -16.12
CA GLU A 131 11.50 5.34 -14.69
C GLU A 131 12.93 5.78 -14.39
N ALA A 132 13.12 6.32 -13.19
CA ALA A 132 14.43 6.67 -12.67
C ALA A 132 14.66 5.99 -11.31
N LEU A 133 15.90 5.55 -11.06
CA LEU A 133 16.23 4.73 -9.90
C LEU A 133 15.86 5.42 -8.57
N HIS A 134 16.28 6.66 -8.35
CA HIS A 134 16.05 7.34 -7.07
C HIS A 134 14.58 7.73 -6.84
N PRO A 135 13.83 8.28 -7.83
CA PRO A 135 12.39 8.48 -7.70
C PRO A 135 11.65 7.18 -7.36
N LEU A 136 11.91 6.09 -8.12
CA LEU A 136 11.24 4.80 -7.89
C LEU A 136 11.59 4.22 -6.52
N LEU A 137 12.85 4.30 -6.08
CA LEU A 137 13.26 3.92 -4.73
C LEU A 137 12.43 4.63 -3.65
N ARG A 138 12.32 5.97 -3.76
CA ARG A 138 11.64 6.80 -2.76
C ARG A 138 10.14 6.53 -2.71
N GLU A 139 9.53 6.39 -3.89
CA GLU A 139 8.12 6.02 -4.02
C GLU A 139 7.86 4.67 -3.37
N GLN A 140 8.69 3.66 -3.64
CA GLN A 140 8.47 2.30 -3.16
C GLN A 140 8.75 2.14 -1.66
N ARG A 141 9.68 2.91 -1.09
CA ARG A 141 9.82 3.03 0.38
C ARG A 141 8.57 3.66 1.01
N ALA A 142 8.02 4.72 0.40
CA ALA A 142 6.80 5.35 0.88
C ALA A 142 5.58 4.41 0.78
N ALA A 143 5.46 3.65 -0.31
CA ALA A 143 4.44 2.64 -0.51
C ALA A 143 4.58 1.48 0.49
N HIS A 144 5.81 1.02 0.76
CA HIS A 144 6.10 0.02 1.78
C HIS A 144 5.58 0.46 3.15
N ALA A 145 5.87 1.70 3.58
CA ALA A 145 5.39 2.20 4.86
C ALA A 145 3.85 2.22 4.95
N LEU A 146 3.16 2.60 3.86
CA LEU A 146 1.70 2.64 3.82
C LEU A 146 1.10 1.23 3.88
N HIS A 147 1.67 0.29 3.12
CA HIS A 147 1.26 -1.10 3.17
C HIS A 147 1.56 -1.72 4.54
N ALA A 148 2.69 -1.37 5.16
CA ALA A 148 3.02 -1.79 6.52
C ALA A 148 1.99 -1.24 7.52
N LEU A 149 1.53 0.01 7.38
CA LEU A 149 0.43 0.53 8.20
C LEU A 149 -0.89 -0.26 7.98
N ALA A 150 -1.17 -0.69 6.75
CA ALA A 150 -2.34 -1.52 6.40
C ALA A 150 -2.19 -3.01 6.78
N ALA A 151 -0.97 -3.50 6.96
CA ALA A 151 -0.70 -4.91 7.27
C ALA A 151 -0.46 -5.12 8.77
N ALA A 152 0.24 -4.19 9.42
CA ALA A 152 0.73 -4.33 10.79
C ALA A 152 -0.39 -4.57 11.80
N GLY A 153 0.00 -5.26 12.89
CA GLY A 153 -0.72 -5.28 14.17
C GLY A 153 -0.62 -3.91 14.88
N PRO A 154 -0.52 -3.85 16.22
CA PRO A 154 -0.72 -2.61 16.99
C PRO A 154 0.05 -1.41 16.40
N VAL A 155 -0.68 -0.33 16.20
CA VAL A 155 -0.28 0.79 15.34
C VAL A 155 1.05 1.39 15.77
N SER A 156 2.02 1.26 14.89
CA SER A 156 3.38 1.75 15.05
C SER A 156 3.44 3.29 14.99
N SER A 157 4.37 3.90 15.72
CA SER A 157 4.64 5.35 15.56
C SER A 157 5.14 5.65 14.15
N LEU A 158 5.08 6.92 13.73
CA LEU A 158 5.63 7.32 12.44
C LEU A 158 7.13 7.01 12.33
N ASP A 159 7.88 7.09 13.43
CA ASP A 159 9.30 6.74 13.46
C ASP A 159 9.54 5.26 13.26
N VAL A 160 8.70 4.40 13.85
CA VAL A 160 8.78 2.95 13.64
C VAL A 160 8.44 2.60 12.19
N LEU A 161 7.40 3.20 11.60
CA LEU A 161 7.07 3.01 10.18
C LEU A 161 8.19 3.52 9.27
N ALA A 162 8.80 4.66 9.59
CA ALA A 162 9.91 5.22 8.85
C ALA A 162 11.13 4.29 8.88
N ALA A 163 11.48 3.76 10.05
CA ALA A 163 12.61 2.85 10.22
C ALA A 163 12.40 1.57 9.39
N HIS A 164 11.23 0.95 9.46
CA HIS A 164 10.90 -0.24 8.65
C HIS A 164 10.91 0.05 7.15
N ALA A 165 10.63 1.29 6.74
CA ALA A 165 10.68 1.71 5.34
C ALA A 165 12.06 2.22 4.88
N GLY A 166 13.11 2.10 5.69
CA GLY A 166 14.44 2.60 5.34
C GLY A 166 14.52 4.13 5.22
N LEU A 167 13.68 4.85 5.96
CA LEU A 167 13.67 6.31 6.06
C LEU A 167 14.28 6.76 7.39
N ARG A 168 14.88 7.95 7.38
CA ARG A 168 15.66 8.44 8.54
C ARG A 168 14.82 8.85 9.75
N SER A 169 13.55 9.20 9.56
CA SER A 169 12.67 9.68 10.64
C SER A 169 11.21 9.70 10.22
N GLY A 170 10.29 9.80 11.19
CA GLY A 170 8.87 10.00 10.96
C GLY A 170 8.57 11.25 10.15
N SER A 171 9.31 12.35 10.33
CA SER A 171 9.17 13.57 9.52
C SER A 171 9.54 13.35 8.06
N ALA A 172 10.53 12.49 7.77
CA ALA A 172 10.90 12.12 6.41
C ALA A 172 9.80 11.27 5.76
N LEU A 173 9.17 10.37 6.52
CA LEU A 173 8.00 9.61 6.08
C LEU A 173 6.81 10.53 5.79
N ALA A 174 6.46 11.44 6.71
CA ALA A 174 5.36 12.37 6.52
C ALA A 174 5.52 13.22 5.26
N ARG A 175 6.71 13.78 5.04
CA ARG A 175 7.02 14.51 3.81
C ARG A 175 6.94 13.62 2.55
N SER A 176 7.38 12.37 2.66
CA SER A 176 7.32 11.44 1.52
C SER A 176 5.88 11.11 1.14
N TRP A 177 5.01 10.82 2.11
CA TRP A 177 3.59 10.59 1.86
C TRP A 177 2.86 11.81 1.33
N GLN A 178 3.15 13.00 1.87
CA GLN A 178 2.59 14.25 1.33
C GLN A 178 3.00 14.46 -0.14
N ASN A 179 4.29 14.28 -0.47
CA ASN A 179 4.80 14.55 -1.80
C ASN A 179 4.37 13.51 -2.85
N TRP A 180 4.36 12.23 -2.49
CA TRP A 180 4.04 11.15 -3.43
C TRP A 180 2.55 10.93 -3.57
N PHE A 181 1.83 10.93 -2.43
CA PHE A 181 0.46 10.45 -2.35
C PHE A 181 -0.54 11.49 -1.87
N GLY A 182 -0.09 12.67 -1.42
CA GLY A 182 -0.96 13.75 -0.93
C GLY A 182 -1.58 13.46 0.45
N ILE A 183 -0.98 12.58 1.26
CA ILE A 183 -1.54 12.13 2.53
C ILE A 183 -0.95 12.92 3.69
N ASP A 184 -1.81 13.38 4.61
CA ASP A 184 -1.40 13.79 5.95
C ASP A 184 -1.12 12.56 6.82
N ALA A 185 0.17 12.26 7.00
CA ALA A 185 0.64 11.08 7.70
C ALA A 185 0.25 11.05 9.19
N ALA A 186 0.30 12.21 9.86
CA ALA A 186 -0.02 12.28 11.28
C ALA A 186 -1.51 11.99 11.49
N ARG A 187 -2.36 12.58 10.64
CA ARG A 187 -3.81 12.37 10.68
C ARG A 187 -4.19 10.91 10.42
N LEU A 188 -3.65 10.31 9.36
CA LEU A 188 -3.99 8.93 8.99
C LEU A 188 -3.55 7.92 10.06
N VAL A 189 -2.35 8.08 10.62
CA VAL A 189 -1.86 7.18 11.68
C VAL A 189 -2.70 7.33 12.95
N GLU A 190 -3.12 8.54 13.31
CA GLU A 190 -4.00 8.74 14.47
C GLU A 190 -5.39 8.14 14.25
N ASP A 191 -5.97 8.27 13.05
CA ASP A 191 -7.24 7.62 12.70
C ASP A 191 -7.14 6.09 12.81
N CYS A 192 -6.03 5.50 12.35
CA CYS A 192 -5.74 4.06 12.50
C CYS A 192 -5.58 3.64 13.97
N ARG A 193 -4.90 4.45 14.81
CA ARG A 193 -4.79 4.20 16.26
C ARG A 193 -6.14 4.26 16.95
N ALA A 194 -6.96 5.26 16.63
CA ALA A 194 -8.30 5.40 17.16
C ALA A 194 -9.22 4.25 16.73
N GLY A 195 -9.11 3.79 15.47
CA GLY A 195 -9.86 2.62 14.97
C GLY A 195 -9.48 1.32 15.68
N SER A 196 -8.19 1.11 15.94
CA SER A 196 -7.69 -0.08 16.66
C SER A 196 -8.25 -0.20 18.08
N ARG A 197 -8.53 0.94 18.75
CA ARG A 197 -9.18 0.99 20.07
C ARG A 197 -10.67 0.64 20.00
N THR A 198 -11.32 0.86 18.87
CA THR A 198 -12.77 0.59 18.69
C THR A 198 -13.03 -0.85 18.24
N THR A 199 -12.10 -1.48 17.53
CA THR A 199 -12.19 -2.88 17.08
C THR A 199 -11.77 -3.90 18.15
N ALA A 200 -12.07 -3.66 19.43
CA ALA A 200 -12.18 -4.72 20.41
C ALA A 200 -13.68 -5.08 20.54
N PRO A 201 -14.25 -5.89 19.62
CA PRO A 201 -15.46 -6.60 19.97
C PRO A 201 -15.05 -7.69 20.96
N THR A 202 -15.45 -7.55 22.22
CA THR A 202 -15.71 -8.69 23.08
C THR A 202 -16.73 -9.55 22.38
N ALA A 203 -16.29 -10.52 21.57
CA ALA A 203 -17.15 -11.51 20.98
C ALA A 203 -17.53 -12.53 22.05
N THR A 204 -18.37 -12.14 23.01
CA THR A 204 -19.28 -13.08 23.66
C THR A 204 -20.33 -13.45 22.63
N TRP A 205 -20.12 -14.58 21.95
CA TRP A 205 -21.14 -15.26 21.19
C TRP A 205 -22.29 -15.66 22.13
N PRO A 206 -23.55 -15.28 21.87
CA PRO A 206 -24.68 -15.86 22.57
C PRO A 206 -25.07 -17.17 21.88
N GLY A 207 -25.10 -18.26 22.64
CA GLY A 207 -25.85 -19.46 22.27
C GLY A 207 -25.03 -20.70 21.95
N LEU A 208 -24.65 -21.42 23.00
CA LEU A 208 -24.76 -22.88 23.05
C LEU A 208 -25.12 -23.23 24.49
N VAL A 209 -26.41 -23.49 24.71
CA VAL A 209 -26.90 -24.16 25.92
C VAL A 209 -26.38 -25.59 25.87
N PRO A 210 -25.62 -26.07 26.87
CA PRO A 210 -25.47 -27.49 27.07
C PRO A 210 -26.71 -27.98 27.81
N THR A 211 -27.63 -28.61 27.11
CA THR A 211 -28.58 -29.52 27.75
C THR A 211 -27.79 -30.71 28.29
N ALA A 212 -27.71 -30.81 29.62
CA ALA A 212 -27.31 -32.03 30.30
C ALA A 212 -27.94 -32.07 31.70
N ALA A 213 -29.09 -32.75 31.79
CA ALA A 213 -29.48 -33.69 32.86
C ALA A 213 -30.80 -34.35 32.45
#